data_AF-A0A1M5JM25-F1
#
_entry.id   AF-A0A1M5JM25-F1
#
_cell.length_a   1.000
_cell.length_b   1.000
_cell.length_c   1.000
_cell.angle_alpha   90.00
_cell.angle_beta   90.00
_cell.angle_gamma   90.00
#
_symmetry.space_group_name_H-M   'P 1'
#
loop_
_entity.id
_entity.type
_entity.pdbx_description
1 polymer ?
#
loop_
_entity_poly.entity_id
_entity_poly.type
_entity_poly.pdbx_seq_one_letter_code
_entity_poly.pdbx_strand_id
1 'polypeptide(L)'
;MDIADKKTAKNLERLMDESEGYWAEEDYAGFVQAYLKAWDMLPVPKEEYDDSYHLAEGLAEGYLLLGNHSEAMKWAEIMSHCDLERLDDGEREYVMGKVLFESGDLQNAKEKFAVAMTKSAGRAFISGPEKYTELLKKNDHQQLQINNNIEQKQGEPEELDDELYEQIESLSEEGNEFVDEDDYAAALEKFKEALVLVPEPKTKWEAAFWLYASMGDMYLFLEDYEASADAFYYALNCPDGQESGFVHLRLGEALYEINKKEDALQHLLRAYMLEGKELFNDEEEKYYDFLKNNVEGIG
;
A
#
# COMPACT_ATOMS: atom_id res chain seq x y z
N MET A 1 11.50 7.76 -13.75
CA MET A 1 12.87 7.97 -14.26
C MET A 1 13.78 8.58 -13.20
N ASP A 2 15.03 8.10 -13.11
CA ASP A 2 16.08 8.70 -12.26
C ASP A 2 16.71 9.99 -12.83
N ILE A 3 17.14 10.89 -11.93
CA ILE A 3 17.90 12.08 -12.30
C ILE A 3 19.37 11.71 -12.62
N ALA A 4 19.73 11.76 -13.90
CA ALA A 4 21.10 11.42 -14.34
C ALA A 4 22.20 12.40 -13.86
N ASP A 5 21.87 13.67 -13.62
CA ASP A 5 22.84 14.66 -13.13
C ASP A 5 23.07 14.50 -11.62
N LYS A 6 24.19 13.88 -11.25
CA LYS A 6 24.55 13.58 -9.85
C LYS A 6 24.58 14.81 -8.94
N LYS A 7 24.86 15.99 -9.47
CA LYS A 7 24.87 17.22 -8.67
C LYS A 7 23.44 17.67 -8.35
N THR A 8 22.55 17.63 -9.33
CA THR A 8 21.12 17.91 -9.15
C THR A 8 20.50 16.90 -8.19
N ALA A 9 20.71 15.60 -8.41
CA ALA A 9 20.20 14.53 -7.53
C ALA A 9 20.64 14.74 -6.06
N LYS A 10 21.94 14.94 -5.82
CA LYS A 10 22.46 15.17 -4.46
C LYS A 10 21.90 16.44 -3.79
N ASN A 11 21.64 17.49 -4.57
CA ASN A 11 21.08 18.71 -4.02
C ASN A 11 19.58 18.57 -3.71
N LEU A 12 18.87 17.74 -4.48
CA LEU A 12 17.47 17.40 -4.27
C LEU A 12 17.32 16.59 -2.98
N GLU A 13 18.09 15.51 -2.84
CA GLU A 13 18.19 14.68 -1.63
C GLU A 13 18.43 15.54 -0.39
N ARG A 14 19.44 16.43 -0.41
CA ARG A 14 19.71 17.35 0.70
C ARG A 14 18.51 18.24 1.06
N LEU A 15 17.75 18.72 0.08
CA LEU A 15 16.57 19.56 0.33
C LEU A 15 15.42 18.75 0.94
N MET A 16 15.29 17.48 0.54
CA MET A 16 14.31 16.56 1.11
C MET A 16 14.69 16.19 2.54
N ASP A 17 15.96 15.87 2.82
CA ASP A 17 16.46 15.62 4.18
C ASP A 17 16.27 16.85 5.10
N GLU A 18 16.59 18.05 4.61
CA GLU A 18 16.39 19.30 5.36
C GLU A 18 14.91 19.53 5.70
N SER A 19 14.00 19.05 4.85
CA SER A 19 12.56 19.19 5.06
C SER A 19 12.03 18.36 6.22
N GLU A 20 12.66 17.22 6.53
CA GLU A 20 12.26 16.37 7.65
C GLU A 20 12.37 17.11 8.98
N GLY A 21 13.39 17.97 9.11
CA GLY A 21 13.56 18.86 10.25
C GLY A 21 12.42 19.86 10.39
N TYR A 22 11.96 20.46 9.29
CA TYR A 22 10.80 21.35 9.31
C TYR A 22 9.52 20.62 9.72
N TRP A 23 9.33 19.38 9.26
CA TRP A 23 8.17 18.58 9.63
C TRP A 23 8.16 18.24 11.12
N ALA A 24 9.30 17.84 11.68
CA ALA A 24 9.45 17.54 13.11
C ALA A 24 9.19 18.76 14.02
N GLU A 25 9.46 19.97 13.53
CA GLU A 25 9.20 21.24 14.22
C GLU A 25 7.81 21.81 13.95
N GLU A 26 6.96 21.12 13.17
CA GLU A 26 5.66 21.59 12.66
C GLU A 26 5.75 22.90 11.85
N ASP A 27 6.92 23.23 11.29
CA ASP A 27 7.13 24.36 10.36
C ASP A 27 6.74 23.96 8.93
N TYR A 28 5.43 23.79 8.71
CA TYR A 28 4.92 23.41 7.39
C TYR A 28 5.20 24.46 6.30
N ALA A 29 5.40 25.72 6.68
CA ALA A 29 5.77 26.77 5.74
C ALA A 29 7.23 26.61 5.25
N GLY A 30 8.15 26.29 6.16
CA GLY A 30 9.53 25.92 5.83
C GLY A 30 9.59 24.66 4.97
N PHE A 31 8.83 23.62 5.34
CA PHE A 31 8.71 22.38 4.57
C PHE A 31 8.27 22.64 3.12
N VAL A 32 7.15 23.34 2.92
CA VAL A 32 6.63 23.67 1.58
C VAL A 32 7.66 24.47 0.78
N GLN A 33 8.37 25.42 1.39
CA GLN A 33 9.41 26.18 0.69
C GLN A 33 10.59 25.31 0.25
N ALA A 34 10.98 24.30 1.03
CA ALA A 34 12.02 23.35 0.66
C ALA A 34 11.57 22.49 -0.53
N TYR A 35 10.34 21.96 -0.49
CA TYR A 35 9.80 21.12 -1.55
C TYR A 35 9.57 21.86 -2.86
N LEU A 36 9.14 23.13 -2.81
CA LEU A 36 9.04 23.96 -4.02
C LEU A 36 10.41 24.16 -4.67
N LYS A 37 11.47 24.37 -3.87
CA LYS A 37 12.85 24.47 -4.40
C LYS A 37 13.28 23.16 -5.02
N ALA A 38 12.98 22.02 -4.40
CA ALA A 38 13.29 20.70 -4.95
C ALA A 38 12.54 20.47 -6.28
N TRP A 39 11.24 20.77 -6.34
CA TRP A 39 10.45 20.70 -7.57
C TRP A 39 11.00 21.58 -8.70
N ASP A 40 11.54 22.75 -8.38
CA ASP A 40 12.15 23.63 -9.36
C ASP A 40 13.51 23.13 -9.89
N MET A 41 14.12 22.17 -9.21
CA MET A 41 15.36 21.52 -9.65
C MET A 41 15.13 20.34 -10.59
N LEU A 42 13.92 19.79 -10.64
CA LEU A 42 13.59 18.69 -11.55
C LEU A 42 13.77 19.12 -13.02
N PRO A 43 14.43 18.30 -13.85
CA PRO A 43 14.49 18.53 -15.29
C PRO A 43 13.11 18.47 -15.94
N VAL A 44 12.96 19.03 -17.13
CA VAL A 44 11.68 19.04 -17.87
C VAL A 44 11.65 17.87 -18.88
N PRO A 45 10.54 17.13 -19.01
CA PRO A 45 9.28 17.26 -18.25
C PRO A 45 9.41 16.73 -16.82
N LYS A 46 8.90 17.47 -15.84
CA LYS A 46 9.15 17.21 -14.42
C LYS A 46 8.43 15.96 -13.94
N GLU A 47 7.27 15.72 -14.52
CA GLU A 47 6.31 14.68 -14.17
C GLU A 47 6.81 13.26 -14.52
N GLU A 48 7.90 13.11 -15.28
CA GLU A 48 8.46 11.79 -15.66
C GLU A 48 9.46 11.23 -14.62
N TYR A 49 9.80 12.01 -13.58
CA TYR A 49 10.79 11.62 -12.57
C TYR A 49 10.14 11.01 -11.34
N ASP A 50 10.78 10.01 -10.72
CA ASP A 50 10.22 9.30 -9.56
C ASP A 50 10.02 10.25 -8.37
N ASP A 51 11.00 11.15 -8.15
CA ASP A 51 10.94 12.21 -7.15
C ASP A 51 9.73 13.15 -7.33
N SER A 52 9.20 13.29 -8.55
CA SER A 52 8.08 14.19 -8.83
C SER A 52 6.80 13.74 -8.13
N TYR A 53 6.61 12.44 -7.96
CA TYR A 53 5.48 11.88 -7.24
C TYR A 53 5.51 12.29 -5.76
N HIS A 54 6.63 12.01 -5.08
CA HIS A 54 6.82 12.30 -3.66
C HIS A 54 6.82 13.80 -3.36
N LEU A 55 7.41 14.61 -4.22
CA LEU A 55 7.40 16.07 -4.07
C LEU A 55 5.98 16.64 -4.23
N ALA A 56 5.20 16.16 -5.19
CA ALA A 56 3.83 16.63 -5.39
C ALA A 56 2.91 16.20 -4.24
N GLU A 57 3.05 14.96 -3.75
CA GLU A 57 2.38 14.44 -2.56
C GLU A 57 2.66 15.31 -1.33
N GLY A 58 3.95 15.50 -0.99
CA GLY A 58 4.33 16.30 0.16
C GLY A 58 3.86 17.75 0.05
N LEU A 59 3.91 18.36 -1.14
CA LEU A 59 3.38 19.71 -1.35
C LEU A 59 1.86 19.78 -1.14
N ALA A 60 1.11 18.80 -1.64
CA ALA A 60 -0.33 18.74 -1.41
C ALA A 60 -0.64 18.68 0.08
N GLU A 61 0.06 17.83 0.83
CA GLU A 61 -0.14 17.69 2.27
C GLU A 61 0.33 18.91 3.08
N GLY A 62 1.51 19.45 2.78
CA GLY A 62 2.04 20.63 3.44
C GLY A 62 1.12 21.85 3.28
N TYR A 63 0.57 22.06 2.09
CA TYR A 63 -0.41 23.12 1.88
C TYR A 63 -1.75 22.85 2.58
N LEU A 64 -2.16 21.59 2.68
CA LEU A 64 -3.35 21.20 3.44
C LEU A 64 -3.20 21.55 4.93
N LEU A 65 -2.04 21.26 5.52
CA LEU A 65 -1.71 21.59 6.92
C LEU A 65 -1.63 23.09 7.17
N LEU A 66 -1.21 23.87 6.16
CA LEU A 66 -1.25 25.33 6.19
C LEU A 66 -2.66 25.91 6.00
N GLY A 67 -3.68 25.07 5.74
CA GLY A 67 -5.05 25.50 5.42
C GLY A 67 -5.18 26.16 4.04
N ASN A 68 -4.18 26.05 3.17
CA ASN A 68 -4.22 26.58 1.81
C ASN A 68 -4.76 25.54 0.83
N HIS A 69 -6.07 25.34 0.87
CA HIS A 69 -6.76 24.32 0.08
C HIS A 69 -6.59 24.51 -1.44
N SER A 70 -6.44 25.74 -1.92
CA SER A 70 -6.27 26.01 -3.34
C SER A 70 -4.94 25.48 -3.88
N GLU A 71 -3.84 25.70 -3.16
CA GLU A 71 -2.54 25.16 -3.57
C GLU A 71 -2.49 23.66 -3.31
N ALA A 72 -3.07 23.17 -2.21
CA ALA A 72 -3.18 21.73 -1.95
C ALA A 72 -3.86 20.99 -3.12
N MET A 73 -4.97 21.55 -3.63
CA MET A 73 -5.70 20.98 -4.78
C MET A 73 -4.84 20.93 -6.03
N LYS A 74 -4.17 22.04 -6.35
CA LYS A 74 -3.26 22.13 -7.49
C LYS A 74 -2.16 21.07 -7.43
N TRP A 75 -1.58 20.84 -6.26
CA TRP A 75 -0.52 19.84 -6.11
C TRP A 75 -1.05 18.39 -6.15
N ALA A 76 -2.24 18.14 -5.61
CA ALA A 76 -2.90 16.84 -5.79
C ALA A 76 -3.24 16.55 -7.27
N GLU A 77 -3.61 17.57 -8.05
CA GLU A 77 -3.82 17.44 -9.50
C GLU A 77 -2.50 17.21 -10.26
N ILE A 78 -1.40 17.84 -9.83
CA ILE A 78 -0.07 17.58 -10.42
C ILE A 78 0.36 16.14 -10.13
N MET A 79 0.21 15.68 -8.88
CA MET A 79 0.55 14.33 -8.43
C MET A 79 -0.13 13.25 -9.29
N SER A 80 -1.36 13.47 -9.77
CA SER A 80 -2.07 12.49 -10.62
C SER A 80 -1.43 12.28 -11.99
N HIS A 81 -0.45 13.11 -12.37
CA HIS A 81 0.29 13.02 -13.63
C HIS A 81 1.78 12.70 -13.43
N CYS A 82 2.25 12.66 -12.18
CA CYS A 82 3.64 12.34 -11.84
C CYS A 82 3.87 10.82 -11.87
N ASP A 83 5.03 10.43 -12.39
CA ASP A 83 5.58 9.08 -12.40
C ASP A 83 4.52 8.02 -12.72
N LEU A 84 3.97 8.09 -13.93
CA LEU A 84 2.88 7.22 -14.37
C LEU A 84 3.31 5.75 -14.57
N GLU A 85 4.62 5.46 -14.51
CA GLU A 85 5.15 4.09 -14.49
C GLU A 85 5.05 3.47 -13.09
N ARG A 86 4.93 4.28 -12.03
CA ARG A 86 4.68 3.82 -10.67
C ARG A 86 3.36 3.05 -10.56
N LEU A 87 3.38 2.02 -9.72
CA LEU A 87 2.20 1.25 -9.34
C LEU A 87 1.03 2.17 -8.93
N ASP A 88 -0.16 1.86 -9.43
CA ASP A 88 -1.40 2.58 -9.13
C ASP A 88 -2.08 1.97 -7.90
N ASP A 89 -1.52 2.25 -6.73
CA ASP A 89 -1.91 1.70 -5.43
C ASP A 89 -3.06 2.44 -4.72
N GLY A 90 -3.65 3.45 -5.37
CA GLY A 90 -4.75 4.25 -4.84
C GLY A 90 -4.35 5.47 -4.01
N GLU A 91 -3.06 5.71 -3.79
CA GLU A 91 -2.59 6.84 -2.98
C GLU A 91 -2.91 8.20 -3.63
N ARG A 92 -2.85 8.28 -4.96
CA ARG A 92 -3.25 9.49 -5.73
C ARG A 92 -4.68 9.91 -5.44
N GLU A 93 -5.61 8.95 -5.42
CA GLU A 93 -7.00 9.23 -5.05
C GLU A 93 -7.17 9.50 -3.57
N TYR A 94 -6.36 8.89 -2.71
CA TYR A 94 -6.40 9.15 -1.27
C TYR A 94 -6.00 10.60 -0.97
N VAL A 95 -4.87 11.08 -1.51
CA VAL A 95 -4.42 12.48 -1.38
C VAL A 95 -5.46 13.44 -1.94
N MET A 96 -5.98 13.19 -3.14
CA MET A 96 -7.05 14.01 -3.72
C MET A 96 -8.30 14.03 -2.82
N GLY A 97 -8.68 12.88 -2.27
CA GLY A 97 -9.80 12.74 -1.33
C GLY A 97 -9.59 13.57 -0.06
N LYS A 98 -8.39 13.53 0.54
CA LYS A 98 -8.01 14.35 1.71
C LYS A 98 -8.22 15.83 1.42
N VAL A 99 -7.69 16.31 0.29
CA VAL A 99 -7.79 17.73 -0.08
C VAL A 99 -9.25 18.15 -0.29
N LEU A 100 -10.04 17.36 -1.03
CA LEU A 100 -11.46 17.64 -1.24
C LEU A 100 -12.25 17.64 0.09
N PHE A 101 -11.94 16.71 0.99
CA PHE A 101 -12.58 16.60 2.29
C PHE A 101 -12.37 17.85 3.14
N GLU A 102 -11.11 18.26 3.35
CA GLU A 102 -10.79 19.45 4.15
C GLU A 102 -11.28 20.74 3.48
N SER A 103 -11.39 20.75 2.15
CA SER A 103 -11.99 21.85 1.38
C SER A 103 -13.51 21.94 1.53
N GLY A 104 -14.16 20.94 2.14
CA GLY A 104 -15.60 20.87 2.33
C GLY A 104 -16.37 20.25 1.16
N ASP A 105 -15.70 19.78 0.11
CA ASP A 105 -16.30 19.07 -1.02
C ASP A 105 -16.45 17.58 -0.70
N LEU A 106 -17.35 17.28 0.24
CA LEU A 106 -17.53 15.94 0.79
C LEU A 106 -18.05 14.94 -0.25
N GLN A 107 -18.76 15.39 -1.29
CA GLN A 107 -19.28 14.52 -2.34
C GLN A 107 -18.12 13.96 -3.18
N ASN A 108 -17.29 14.84 -3.73
CA ASN A 108 -16.15 14.41 -4.55
C ASN A 108 -15.08 13.72 -3.70
N ALA A 109 -14.88 14.14 -2.44
CA ALA A 109 -14.00 13.45 -1.50
C ALA A 109 -14.42 11.99 -1.32
N LYS A 110 -15.73 11.72 -1.17
CA LYS A 110 -16.24 10.36 -1.01
C LYS A 110 -15.95 9.49 -2.23
N GLU A 111 -16.13 10.02 -3.43
CA GLU A 111 -15.84 9.30 -4.67
C GLU A 111 -14.36 8.95 -4.78
N LYS A 112 -13.47 9.90 -4.46
CA LYS A 112 -12.03 9.66 -4.44
C LYS A 112 -11.62 8.65 -3.38
N PHE A 113 -12.15 8.77 -2.17
CA PHE A 113 -11.89 7.78 -1.11
C PHE A 113 -12.41 6.39 -1.46
N ALA A 114 -13.51 6.25 -2.19
CA ALA A 114 -13.99 4.94 -2.63
C ALA A 114 -13.04 4.28 -3.65
N VAL A 115 -12.50 5.06 -4.58
CA VAL A 115 -11.48 4.57 -5.54
C VAL A 115 -10.19 4.20 -4.81
N ALA A 116 -9.70 5.07 -3.92
CA ALA A 116 -8.54 4.79 -3.08
C ALA A 116 -8.75 3.51 -2.26
N MET A 117 -9.90 3.37 -1.60
CA MET A 117 -10.24 2.19 -0.80
C MET A 117 -10.22 0.91 -1.64
N THR A 118 -10.65 0.97 -2.90
CA THR A 118 -10.66 -0.18 -3.81
C THR A 118 -9.24 -0.50 -4.31
N LYS A 119 -8.48 0.49 -4.76
CA LYS A 119 -7.13 0.31 -5.32
C LYS A 119 -6.10 -0.06 -4.25
N SER A 120 -6.12 0.67 -3.14
CA SER A 120 -5.27 0.40 -1.98
C SER A 120 -5.78 -0.78 -1.17
N ALA A 121 -7.01 -1.21 -1.46
CA ALA A 121 -7.66 -2.31 -0.80
C ALA A 121 -7.66 -2.12 0.74
N GLY A 122 -7.99 -0.89 1.16
CA GLY A 122 -8.01 -0.44 2.56
C GLY A 122 -6.71 0.13 3.12
N ARG A 123 -5.53 -0.24 2.57
CA ARG A 123 -4.20 0.15 3.10
C ARG A 123 -4.02 1.66 3.33
N ALA A 124 -4.44 2.50 2.39
CA ALA A 124 -4.29 3.96 2.49
C ALA A 124 -5.02 4.58 3.69
N PHE A 125 -5.99 3.87 4.29
CA PHE A 125 -6.83 4.37 5.37
C PHE A 125 -6.43 3.85 6.75
N ILE A 126 -5.44 2.96 6.86
CA ILE A 126 -5.08 2.28 8.11
C ILE A 126 -4.49 3.28 9.12
N SER A 127 -3.48 4.04 8.71
CA SER A 127 -2.85 5.08 9.53
C SER A 127 -3.55 6.44 9.45
N GLY A 128 -4.61 6.53 8.65
CA GLY A 128 -5.32 7.77 8.36
C GLY A 128 -6.33 8.16 9.44
N PRO A 129 -6.64 9.46 9.59
CA PRO A 129 -7.72 9.93 10.45
C PRO A 129 -9.06 9.23 10.16
N GLU A 130 -9.73 8.71 11.20
CA GLU A 130 -11.01 7.98 11.08
C GLU A 130 -12.09 8.78 10.34
N LYS A 131 -12.04 10.11 10.36
CA LYS A 131 -12.99 10.99 9.65
C LYS A 131 -13.14 10.67 8.16
N TYR A 132 -12.09 10.19 7.51
CA TYR A 132 -12.14 9.83 6.08
C TYR A 132 -12.90 8.51 5.86
N THR A 133 -12.66 7.50 6.71
CA THR A 133 -13.42 6.24 6.65
C THR A 133 -14.87 6.41 7.11
N GLU A 134 -15.13 7.33 8.04
CA GLU A 134 -16.50 7.70 8.43
C GLU A 134 -17.31 8.29 7.28
N LEU A 135 -16.69 9.07 6.39
CA LEU A 135 -17.39 9.62 5.23
C LEU A 135 -17.87 8.52 4.27
N LEU A 136 -17.09 7.43 4.19
CA LEU A 136 -17.49 6.23 3.45
C LEU A 136 -18.69 5.55 4.11
N LYS A 137 -18.70 5.44 5.46
CA LYS A 137 -19.78 4.83 6.27
C LYS A 137 -21.08 5.65 6.29
N LYS A 138 -21.01 6.99 6.28
CA LYS A 138 -22.18 7.88 6.28
C LYS A 138 -22.86 7.83 4.89
N ASN A 139 -23.68 6.80 4.64
CA ASN A 139 -24.86 6.72 3.77
C ASN A 139 -25.25 5.25 3.49
N ASP A 140 -25.57 4.49 4.56
CA ASP A 140 -25.98 3.08 4.50
C ASP A 140 -27.16 2.79 3.54
N HIS A 141 -27.96 3.81 3.17
CA HIS A 141 -29.05 3.62 2.20
C HIS A 141 -28.66 3.66 0.72
N GLN A 142 -27.47 4.20 0.38
CA GLN A 142 -26.90 4.03 -0.98
C GLN A 142 -25.79 2.99 -1.00
N GLN A 143 -25.17 2.67 0.15
CA GLN A 143 -24.32 1.49 0.29
C GLN A 143 -25.12 0.20 0.09
N LEU A 144 -26.39 0.12 0.49
CA LEU A 144 -27.28 -0.99 0.08
C LEU A 144 -27.67 -0.99 -1.42
N GLN A 145 -27.11 -0.14 -2.28
CA GLN A 145 -27.24 -0.30 -3.73
C GLN A 145 -25.87 -0.35 -4.42
N ILE A 146 -24.84 0.27 -3.85
CA ILE A 146 -23.46 0.13 -4.32
C ILE A 146 -22.89 -1.20 -3.82
N ASN A 147 -23.00 -1.53 -2.54
CA ASN A 147 -22.65 -2.85 -2.00
C ASN A 147 -23.63 -3.91 -2.47
N ASN A 148 -24.94 -3.68 -2.65
CA ASN A 148 -25.80 -4.73 -3.23
C ASN A 148 -25.57 -4.93 -4.75
N ASN A 149 -24.92 -4.00 -5.47
CA ASN A 149 -24.47 -4.24 -6.84
C ASN A 149 -23.03 -4.80 -6.89
N ILE A 150 -22.28 -4.76 -5.78
CA ILE A 150 -20.93 -5.34 -5.64
C ILE A 150 -21.00 -6.74 -4.99
N GLU A 151 -21.85 -6.96 -3.98
CA GLU A 151 -22.21 -8.25 -3.37
C GLU A 151 -23.04 -9.12 -4.34
N GLN A 152 -23.77 -8.53 -5.30
CA GLN A 152 -24.34 -9.30 -6.43
C GLN A 152 -23.33 -9.60 -7.54
N LYS A 153 -22.04 -9.33 -7.30
CA LYS A 153 -20.92 -9.79 -8.13
C LYS A 153 -19.80 -10.41 -7.29
N GLN A 154 -20.13 -11.10 -6.18
CA GLN A 154 -19.50 -12.40 -5.99
C GLN A 154 -20.18 -13.35 -6.98
N GLY A 155 -19.75 -13.24 -8.25
CA GLY A 155 -19.86 -14.39 -9.12
C GLY A 155 -19.13 -15.55 -8.46
N GLU A 156 -19.47 -16.78 -8.84
CA GLU A 156 -18.56 -17.92 -8.61
C GLU A 156 -17.11 -17.48 -8.88
N PRO A 157 -16.12 -17.93 -8.10
CA PRO A 157 -14.73 -17.53 -8.27
C PRO A 157 -14.40 -17.50 -9.76
N GLU A 158 -13.95 -16.34 -10.25
CA GLU A 158 -13.65 -16.21 -11.68
C GLU A 158 -12.51 -17.19 -11.96
N GLU A 159 -12.82 -18.28 -12.67
CA GLU A 159 -11.82 -19.25 -13.08
C GLU A 159 -11.07 -18.68 -14.29
N LEU A 160 -9.73 -18.72 -14.21
CA LEU A 160 -8.87 -18.35 -15.33
C LEU A 160 -9.08 -19.35 -16.46
N ASP A 161 -8.86 -18.90 -17.71
CA ASP A 161 -8.75 -19.83 -18.84
C ASP A 161 -7.62 -20.83 -18.56
N ASP A 162 -7.86 -22.11 -18.86
CA ASP A 162 -6.94 -23.21 -18.54
C ASP A 162 -5.51 -22.93 -19.06
N GLU A 163 -5.36 -22.38 -20.27
CA GLU A 163 -4.04 -22.10 -20.86
C GLU A 163 -3.31 -20.99 -20.09
N LEU A 164 -4.06 -19.99 -19.62
CA LEU A 164 -3.51 -18.89 -18.82
C LEU A 164 -3.16 -19.35 -17.41
N TYR A 165 -4.00 -20.20 -16.81
CA TYR A 165 -3.73 -20.80 -15.50
C TYR A 165 -2.47 -21.68 -15.54
N GLU A 166 -2.33 -22.54 -16.54
CA GLU A 166 -1.13 -23.38 -16.73
C GLU A 166 0.15 -22.55 -16.87
N GLN A 167 0.09 -21.39 -17.55
CA GLN A 167 1.25 -20.49 -17.66
C GLN A 167 1.62 -19.85 -16.32
N ILE A 168 0.62 -19.41 -15.55
CA ILE A 168 0.83 -18.85 -14.21
C ILE A 168 1.40 -19.91 -13.28
N GLU A 169 0.85 -21.13 -13.31
CA GLU A 169 1.32 -22.26 -12.52
C GLU A 169 2.77 -22.61 -12.87
N SER A 170 3.10 -22.73 -14.16
CA SER A 170 4.48 -23.03 -14.60
C SER A 170 5.49 -21.98 -14.11
N LEU A 171 5.15 -20.68 -14.17
CA LEU A 171 6.03 -19.63 -13.66
C LEU A 171 6.14 -19.65 -12.13
N SER A 172 5.05 -20.01 -11.45
CA SER A 172 5.03 -20.14 -9.99
C SER A 172 5.87 -21.34 -9.54
N GLU A 173 5.83 -22.45 -10.28
CA GLU A 173 6.70 -23.62 -10.05
C GLU A 173 8.18 -23.27 -10.24
N GLU A 174 8.54 -22.53 -11.30
CA GLU A 174 9.91 -22.01 -11.48
C GLU A 174 10.32 -21.10 -10.30
N GLY A 175 9.40 -20.26 -9.81
CA GLY A 175 9.62 -19.45 -8.61
C GLY A 175 9.91 -20.32 -7.38
N ASN A 176 9.12 -21.38 -7.17
CA ASN A 176 9.31 -22.31 -6.06
C ASN A 176 10.62 -23.09 -6.15
N GLU A 177 11.10 -23.44 -7.35
CA GLU A 177 12.43 -24.04 -7.53
C GLU A 177 13.54 -23.10 -7.02
N PHE A 178 13.42 -21.79 -7.26
CA PHE A 178 14.34 -20.81 -6.69
C PHE A 178 14.20 -20.65 -5.17
N VAL A 179 12.98 -20.78 -4.62
CA VAL A 179 12.77 -20.80 -3.17
C VAL A 179 13.50 -21.98 -2.52
N ASP A 180 13.42 -23.17 -3.11
CA ASP A 180 14.11 -24.37 -2.62
C ASP A 180 15.65 -24.23 -2.65
N GLU A 181 16.17 -23.34 -3.51
CA GLU A 181 17.59 -22.98 -3.60
C GLU A 181 17.98 -21.76 -2.74
N ASP A 182 17.05 -21.20 -1.96
CA ASP A 182 17.17 -19.96 -1.19
C ASP A 182 17.52 -18.71 -2.06
N ASP A 183 17.27 -18.75 -3.37
CA ASP A 183 17.42 -17.61 -4.28
C ASP A 183 16.12 -16.79 -4.36
N TYR A 184 15.79 -16.13 -3.25
CA TYR A 184 14.53 -15.39 -3.10
C TYR A 184 14.38 -14.22 -4.09
N ALA A 185 15.50 -13.64 -4.54
CA ALA A 185 15.47 -12.58 -5.54
C ALA A 185 15.03 -13.13 -6.91
N ALA A 186 15.57 -14.27 -7.33
CA ALA A 186 15.14 -14.93 -8.56
C ALA A 186 13.69 -15.44 -8.47
N ALA A 187 13.29 -16.02 -7.32
CA ALA A 187 11.92 -16.44 -7.05
C ALA A 187 10.93 -15.27 -7.17
N LEU A 188 11.26 -14.12 -6.57
CA LEU A 188 10.44 -12.93 -6.61
C LEU A 188 10.20 -12.43 -8.05
N GLU A 189 11.24 -12.43 -8.90
CA GLU A 189 11.08 -12.04 -10.30
C GLU A 189 10.16 -13.00 -11.05
N LYS A 190 10.21 -14.30 -10.75
CA LYS A 190 9.29 -15.30 -11.33
C LYS A 190 7.84 -15.10 -10.91
N PHE A 191 7.59 -14.83 -9.62
CA PHE A 191 6.25 -14.52 -9.15
C PHE A 191 5.70 -13.21 -9.74
N LYS A 192 6.55 -12.20 -9.96
CA LYS A 192 6.16 -10.96 -10.68
C LYS A 192 5.81 -11.25 -12.14
N GLU A 193 6.60 -12.06 -12.84
CA GLU A 193 6.30 -12.51 -14.21
C GLU A 193 4.92 -13.19 -14.26
N ALA A 194 4.64 -14.10 -13.33
CA ALA A 194 3.35 -14.77 -13.21
C ALA A 194 2.20 -13.79 -12.91
N LEU A 195 2.40 -12.85 -11.98
CA LEU A 195 1.39 -11.87 -11.58
C LEU A 195 1.00 -10.95 -12.74
N VAL A 196 1.92 -10.60 -13.64
CA VAL A 196 1.63 -9.80 -14.84
C VAL A 196 0.59 -10.48 -15.74
N LEU A 197 0.55 -11.82 -15.77
CA LEU A 197 -0.43 -12.58 -16.56
C LEU A 197 -1.84 -12.55 -15.95
N VAL A 198 -1.96 -12.29 -14.64
CA VAL A 198 -3.25 -12.24 -13.97
C VAL A 198 -4.06 -11.02 -14.45
N PRO A 199 -5.29 -11.22 -14.95
CA PRO A 199 -6.12 -10.14 -15.47
C PRO A 199 -6.48 -9.08 -14.43
N GLU A 200 -6.74 -7.84 -14.88
CA GLU A 200 -7.21 -6.77 -13.99
C GLU A 200 -8.72 -6.85 -13.72
N PRO A 201 -9.20 -6.54 -12.49
CA PRO A 201 -8.39 -6.25 -11.30
C PRO A 201 -7.82 -7.54 -10.68
N LYS A 202 -6.50 -7.59 -10.45
CA LYS A 202 -5.79 -8.79 -9.96
C LYS A 202 -6.41 -9.41 -8.71
N THR A 203 -6.87 -8.59 -7.79
CA THR A 203 -7.47 -9.00 -6.50
C THR A 203 -8.80 -9.75 -6.62
N LYS A 204 -9.31 -10.00 -7.82
CA LYS A 204 -10.46 -10.90 -8.04
C LYS A 204 -10.09 -12.35 -8.25
N TRP A 205 -8.83 -12.64 -8.53
CA TRP A 205 -8.38 -13.96 -8.96
C TRP A 205 -7.69 -14.67 -7.80
N GLU A 206 -8.04 -15.93 -7.57
CA GLU A 206 -7.39 -16.77 -6.57
C GLU A 206 -5.89 -16.91 -6.84
N ALA A 207 -5.48 -17.01 -8.11
CA ALA A 207 -4.06 -17.05 -8.48
C ALA A 207 -3.28 -15.82 -7.96
N ALA A 208 -3.90 -14.63 -7.89
CA ALA A 208 -3.25 -13.46 -7.34
C ALA A 208 -3.02 -13.59 -5.83
N PHE A 209 -3.91 -14.26 -5.10
CA PHE A 209 -3.75 -14.48 -3.66
C PHE A 209 -2.44 -15.21 -3.37
N TRP A 210 -2.25 -16.36 -4.01
CA TRP A 210 -1.08 -17.21 -3.84
C TRP A 210 0.20 -16.47 -4.26
N LEU A 211 0.17 -15.78 -5.40
CA LEU A 211 1.33 -15.01 -5.89
C LEU A 211 1.71 -13.87 -4.95
N TYR A 212 0.74 -13.08 -4.47
CA TYR A 212 1.03 -12.00 -3.52
C TYR A 212 1.56 -12.53 -2.19
N ALA A 213 1.01 -13.65 -1.69
CA ALA A 213 1.52 -14.28 -0.47
C ALA A 213 2.97 -14.77 -0.66
N SER A 214 3.26 -15.47 -1.77
CA SER A 214 4.62 -15.92 -2.11
C SER A 214 5.59 -14.76 -2.28
N MET A 215 5.19 -13.68 -2.95
CA MET A 215 6.01 -12.46 -3.07
C MET A 215 6.26 -11.81 -1.71
N GLY A 216 5.25 -11.76 -0.84
CA GLY A 216 5.38 -11.25 0.52
C GLY A 216 6.43 -12.00 1.34
N ASP A 217 6.45 -13.33 1.22
CA ASP A 217 7.47 -14.18 1.82
C ASP A 217 8.87 -13.88 1.28
N MET A 218 9.02 -13.74 -0.04
CA MET A 218 10.31 -13.44 -0.63
C MET A 218 10.86 -12.11 -0.13
N TYR A 219 10.01 -11.08 -0.03
CA TYR A 219 10.40 -9.79 0.53
C TYR A 219 10.78 -9.89 2.01
N LEU A 220 10.07 -10.71 2.80
CA LEU A 220 10.43 -10.99 4.21
C LEU A 220 11.83 -11.60 4.32
N PHE A 221 12.15 -12.61 3.51
CA PHE A 221 13.46 -13.26 3.52
C PHE A 221 14.59 -12.37 3.01
N LEU A 222 14.27 -11.40 2.16
CA LEU A 222 15.18 -10.36 1.70
C LEU A 222 15.29 -9.17 2.68
N GLU A 223 14.59 -9.22 3.82
CA GLU A 223 14.49 -8.16 4.83
C GLU A 223 13.90 -6.83 4.29
N ASP A 224 13.18 -6.87 3.17
CA ASP A 224 12.40 -5.74 2.63
C ASP A 224 10.98 -5.76 3.22
N TYR A 225 10.90 -5.40 4.49
CA TYR A 225 9.65 -5.49 5.26
C TYR A 225 8.54 -4.54 4.77
N GLU A 226 8.88 -3.41 4.13
CA GLU A 226 7.88 -2.50 3.57
C GLU A 226 7.20 -3.14 2.34
N ALA A 227 8.00 -3.64 1.39
CA ALA A 227 7.47 -4.33 0.22
C ALA A 227 6.73 -5.62 0.60
N SER A 228 7.20 -6.32 1.63
CA SER A 228 6.52 -7.50 2.17
C SER A 228 5.12 -7.17 2.71
N ALA A 229 5.02 -6.13 3.55
CA ALA A 229 3.73 -5.69 4.09
C ALA A 229 2.76 -5.31 2.96
N ASP A 230 3.24 -4.60 1.93
CA ASP A 230 2.43 -4.25 0.78
C ASP A 230 1.90 -5.47 0.02
N ALA A 231 2.76 -6.46 -0.24
CA ALA A 231 2.37 -7.71 -0.89
C ALA A 231 1.31 -8.47 -0.08
N PHE A 232 1.48 -8.61 1.24
CA PHE A 232 0.47 -9.29 2.06
C PHE A 232 -0.84 -8.50 2.18
N TYR A 233 -0.81 -7.17 2.17
CA TYR A 233 -2.04 -6.40 2.04
C TYR A 233 -2.77 -6.69 0.72
N TYR A 234 -2.06 -6.86 -0.40
CA TYR A 234 -2.70 -7.30 -1.64
C TYR A 234 -3.27 -8.72 -1.53
N ALA A 235 -2.55 -9.65 -0.90
CA ALA A 235 -3.02 -11.00 -0.64
C ALA A 235 -4.31 -11.02 0.19
N LEU A 236 -4.38 -10.23 1.27
CA LEU A 236 -5.59 -10.09 2.10
C LEU A 236 -6.83 -9.59 1.35
N ASN A 237 -6.63 -8.97 0.18
CA ASN A 237 -7.72 -8.43 -0.63
C ASN A 237 -8.10 -9.32 -1.82
N CYS A 238 -7.42 -10.46 -1.98
CA CYS A 238 -7.81 -11.49 -2.91
C CYS A 238 -8.90 -12.41 -2.30
N PRO A 239 -9.56 -13.26 -3.11
CA PRO A 239 -10.50 -14.25 -2.59
C PRO A 239 -9.86 -15.07 -1.45
N ASP A 240 -10.62 -15.31 -0.38
CA ASP A 240 -10.23 -16.05 0.82
C ASP A 240 -9.04 -15.48 1.63
N GLY A 241 -8.43 -14.36 1.19
CA GLY A 241 -7.26 -13.78 1.85
C GLY A 241 -7.49 -13.37 3.31
N GLN A 242 -8.65 -12.79 3.64
CA GLN A 242 -9.02 -12.39 5.02
C GLN A 242 -9.22 -13.56 5.99
N GLU A 243 -9.33 -14.78 5.46
CA GLU A 243 -9.50 -16.01 6.23
C GLU A 243 -8.17 -16.73 6.48
N SER A 244 -7.08 -16.29 5.85
CA SER A 244 -5.74 -16.85 6.02
C SER A 244 -5.06 -16.29 7.28
N GLY A 245 -4.90 -17.14 8.30
CA GLY A 245 -4.11 -16.80 9.48
C GLY A 245 -2.64 -16.62 9.14
N PHE A 246 -2.10 -17.44 8.23
CA PHE A 246 -0.74 -17.30 7.69
C PHE A 246 -0.46 -15.91 7.12
N VAL A 247 -1.31 -15.38 6.23
CA VAL A 247 -1.09 -14.05 5.65
C VAL A 247 -1.16 -12.95 6.71
N HIS A 248 -2.06 -13.09 7.68
CA HIS A 248 -2.12 -12.18 8.82
C HIS A 248 -0.90 -12.25 9.72
N LEU A 249 -0.32 -13.44 9.93
CA LEU A 249 0.91 -13.61 10.69
C LEU A 249 2.05 -12.84 10.00
N ARG A 250 2.33 -13.17 8.73
CA ARG A 250 3.45 -12.59 7.99
C ARG A 250 3.35 -11.09 7.80
N LEU A 251 2.14 -10.58 7.56
CA LEU A 251 1.89 -9.14 7.56
C LEU A 251 2.18 -8.51 8.92
N GLY A 252 1.75 -9.15 10.01
CA GLY A 252 2.00 -8.68 11.37
C GLY A 252 3.51 -8.61 11.69
N GLU A 253 4.29 -9.57 11.21
CA GLU A 253 5.74 -9.63 11.34
C GLU A 253 6.41 -8.49 10.57
N ALA A 254 6.09 -8.34 9.27
CA ALA A 254 6.60 -7.26 8.44
C ALA A 254 6.31 -5.87 9.04
N LEU A 255 5.07 -5.65 9.51
CA LEU A 255 4.67 -4.41 10.18
C LEU A 255 5.41 -4.20 11.50
N TYR A 256 5.69 -5.27 12.24
CA TYR A 256 6.45 -5.20 13.48
C TYR A 256 7.89 -4.73 13.21
N GLU A 257 8.54 -5.25 12.18
CA GLU A 257 9.92 -4.90 11.81
C GLU A 257 10.05 -3.43 11.36
N ILE A 258 9.05 -2.89 10.64
CA ILE A 258 9.02 -1.46 10.27
C ILE A 258 8.42 -0.55 11.35
N ASN A 259 8.31 -1.03 12.59
CA ASN A 259 7.86 -0.29 13.76
C ASN A 259 6.40 0.24 13.69
N LYS A 260 5.54 -0.33 12.84
CA LYS A 260 4.08 -0.09 12.83
C LYS A 260 3.37 -0.98 13.87
N LYS A 261 3.70 -0.77 15.14
CA LYS A 261 3.34 -1.69 16.25
C LYS A 261 1.84 -1.89 16.46
N GLU A 262 1.01 -0.86 16.27
CA GLU A 262 -0.45 -0.98 16.45
C GLU A 262 -1.06 -1.90 15.39
N ASP A 263 -0.69 -1.72 14.12
CA ASP A 263 -1.17 -2.53 13.00
C ASP A 263 -0.64 -3.97 13.10
N ALA A 264 0.64 -4.11 13.44
CA ALA A 264 1.24 -5.42 13.72
C ALA A 264 0.43 -6.20 14.77
N LEU A 265 0.06 -5.54 15.87
CA LEU A 265 -0.70 -6.19 16.94
C LEU A 265 -2.06 -6.71 16.47
N GLN A 266 -2.77 -5.94 15.64
CA GLN A 266 -4.08 -6.33 15.11
C GLN A 266 -3.98 -7.56 14.22
N HIS A 267 -2.98 -7.60 13.33
CA HIS A 267 -2.78 -8.71 12.41
C HIS A 267 -2.27 -9.97 13.10
N LEU A 268 -1.32 -9.86 14.04
CA LEU A 268 -0.86 -11.01 14.84
C LEU A 268 -2.00 -11.58 15.72
N LEU A 269 -2.84 -10.73 16.30
CA LEU A 269 -4.03 -11.19 17.04
C LEU A 269 -5.01 -11.92 16.12
N ARG A 270 -5.25 -11.39 14.91
CA ARG A 270 -6.12 -12.02 13.92
C ARG A 270 -5.60 -13.40 13.50
N ALA A 271 -4.29 -13.52 13.25
CA ALA A 271 -3.63 -14.79 12.95
C ALA A 271 -3.84 -15.82 14.08
N TYR A 272 -3.60 -15.42 15.33
CA TYR A 272 -3.83 -16.27 16.50
C TYR A 272 -5.30 -16.69 16.63
N MET A 273 -6.25 -15.80 16.34
CA MET A 273 -7.68 -16.14 16.41
C MET A 273 -8.12 -17.13 15.33
N LEU A 274 -7.49 -17.10 14.16
CA LEU A 274 -7.82 -17.97 13.03
C LEU A 274 -7.21 -19.36 13.18
N GLU A 275 -5.92 -19.45 13.52
CA GLU A 275 -5.17 -20.71 13.46
C GLU A 275 -4.53 -21.12 14.79
N GLY A 276 -4.64 -20.26 15.82
CA GLY A 276 -4.14 -20.55 17.16
C GLY A 276 -2.64 -20.34 17.32
N LYS A 277 -2.12 -20.79 18.46
CA LYS A 277 -0.71 -20.65 18.85
C LYS A 277 0.25 -21.39 17.92
N GLU A 278 -0.16 -22.54 17.41
CA GLU A 278 0.73 -23.42 16.65
C GLU A 278 1.27 -22.75 15.38
N LEU A 279 0.54 -21.77 14.83
CA LEU A 279 0.96 -20.96 13.70
C LEU A 279 2.28 -20.19 13.97
N PHE A 280 2.59 -19.89 15.23
CA PHE A 280 3.78 -19.12 15.62
C PHE A 280 4.99 -19.99 15.96
N ASN A 281 4.88 -21.33 15.91
CA ASN A 281 5.92 -22.23 16.45
C ASN A 281 7.22 -22.17 15.65
N ASP A 282 7.14 -21.92 14.34
CA ASP A 282 8.29 -21.89 13.44
C ASP A 282 8.86 -20.47 13.26
N GLU A 283 8.22 -19.47 13.90
CA GLU A 283 8.59 -18.06 13.80
C GLU A 283 9.47 -17.59 14.97
N GLU A 284 10.06 -16.41 14.84
CA GLU A 284 10.79 -15.80 15.96
C GLU A 284 9.87 -15.50 17.15
N GLU A 285 10.29 -15.90 18.36
CA GLU A 285 9.50 -15.74 19.59
C GLU A 285 9.05 -14.28 19.84
N LYS A 286 9.78 -13.29 19.31
CA LYS A 286 9.50 -11.86 19.48
C LYS A 286 8.09 -11.46 19.04
N TYR A 287 7.53 -12.08 17.99
CA TYR A 287 6.22 -11.73 17.48
C TYR A 287 5.10 -12.25 18.38
N TYR A 288 5.20 -13.51 18.81
CA TYR A 288 4.26 -14.10 19.76
C TYR A 288 4.35 -13.44 21.14
N ASP A 289 5.56 -13.14 21.62
CA ASP A 289 5.77 -12.42 22.87
C ASP A 289 5.21 -11.00 22.79
N PHE A 290 5.39 -10.32 21.66
CA PHE A 290 4.77 -9.01 21.43
C PHE A 290 3.25 -9.09 21.54
N LEU A 291 2.61 -10.07 20.89
CA LEU A 291 1.17 -10.30 21.01
C LEU A 291 0.75 -10.55 22.46
N LYS A 292 1.41 -11.49 23.15
CA LYS A 292 1.10 -11.90 24.52
C LYS A 292 1.26 -10.76 25.54
N ASN A 293 2.25 -9.90 25.36
CA ASN A 293 2.51 -8.79 26.27
C ASN A 293 1.51 -7.64 26.10
N ASN A 294 0.82 -7.56 24.95
CA ASN A 294 -0.10 -6.47 24.63
C ASN A 294 -1.59 -6.89 24.61
N VAL A 295 -1.90 -8.20 24.66
CA VAL A 295 -3.28 -8.72 24.67
C VAL A 295 -3.49 -9.69 25.83
N GLU A 296 -4.47 -9.41 26.68
CA GLU A 296 -4.88 -10.31 27.76
C GLU A 296 -5.51 -11.60 27.21
N GLY A 297 -5.15 -12.75 27.78
CA GLY A 297 -5.77 -14.04 27.46
C GLY A 297 -5.07 -14.87 26.38
N ILE A 298 -3.94 -14.39 25.85
CA ILE A 298 -3.08 -15.15 24.94
C ILE A 298 -2.17 -16.09 25.76
N GLY A 299 -2.22 -17.40 25.49
CA GLY A 299 -1.53 -18.47 26.23
C GLY A 299 -1.00 -19.58 25.32
#